data_AF-A0A2N1FAV4-F1
#
_entry.id   AF-A0A2N1FAV4-F1
#
_cell.length_a   1.000
_cell.length_b   1.000
_cell.length_c   1.000
_cell.angle_alpha   90.00
_cell.angle_beta   90.00
_cell.angle_gamma   90.00
#
_symmetry.space_group_name_H-M   'P 1'
#
loop_
_entity.id
_entity.type
_entity.pdbx_description
1 polymer ?
#
loop_
_entity_poly.entity_id
_entity_poly.type
_entity_poly.pdbx_seq_one_letter_code
_entity_poly.pdbx_strand_id
1 'polypeptide(L)'
;MKKHAQNGYNQKRSGDVILTFNTGFVQDDDSEIDVSSVKGTIHGSGYGYDPHVPLLWFGNGISSGESVKQVSPIDISSTLTMMLNLQLPSGNTGNPLRELFKY
;
A
#
# COMPACT_ATOMS: atom_id res chain seq x y z
N MET A 1 4.56 -4.06 -10.44
CA MET A 1 4.21 -5.50 -10.41
C MET A 1 5.20 -6.39 -9.66
N LYS A 2 6.40 -6.70 -10.18
CA LYS A 2 7.33 -7.68 -9.54
C LYS A 2 7.59 -7.45 -8.05
N LYS A 3 7.93 -6.21 -7.66
CA LYS A 3 8.17 -5.85 -6.25
C LYS A 3 6.94 -6.04 -5.36
N HIS A 4 5.74 -5.71 -5.85
CA HIS A 4 4.50 -5.90 -5.09
C HIS A 4 4.22 -7.39 -4.85
N ALA A 5 4.40 -8.23 -5.87
CA ALA A 5 4.23 -9.67 -5.73
C ALA A 5 5.23 -10.26 -4.71
N GLN A 6 6.50 -9.85 -4.75
CA GLN A 6 7.51 -10.29 -3.79
C GLN A 6 7.18 -9.86 -2.36
N ASN A 7 6.78 -8.60 -2.16
CA ASN A 7 6.44 -8.08 -0.84
C ASN A 7 5.15 -8.69 -0.25
N GLY A 8 4.23 -9.16 -1.10
CA GLY A 8 3.01 -9.86 -0.69
C GLY A 8 3.19 -11.37 -0.47
N TYR A 9 4.36 -11.94 -0.79
CA TYR A 9 4.61 -13.36 -0.68
C TYR A 9 5.00 -13.76 0.74
N ASN A 10 4.35 -14.81 1.26
CA ASN A 10 4.72 -15.47 2.49
C ASN A 10 4.98 -16.95 2.21
N GLN A 11 6.21 -17.41 2.47
CA GLN A 11 6.64 -18.78 2.16
C GLN A 11 5.74 -19.88 2.71
N LYS A 12 5.08 -19.66 3.86
CA LYS A 12 4.23 -20.66 4.52
C LYS A 12 2.76 -20.56 4.14
N ARG A 13 2.34 -19.50 3.43
CA ARG A 13 0.91 -19.15 3.23
C ARG A 13 0.55 -18.79 1.79
N SER A 14 1.52 -18.46 0.95
CA SER A 14 1.30 -18.14 -0.46
C SER A 14 1.42 -19.40 -1.32
N GLY A 15 0.67 -19.44 -2.43
CA GLY A 15 0.74 -20.53 -3.40
C GLY A 15 2.05 -20.54 -4.20
N ASP A 16 2.23 -21.61 -4.97
CA ASP A 16 3.45 -21.84 -5.76
C ASP A 16 3.52 -20.97 -7.03
N VAL A 17 2.36 -20.53 -7.54
CA VAL A 17 2.23 -19.70 -8.74
C VAL A 17 1.42 -18.45 -8.41
N ILE A 18 1.93 -17.29 -8.84
CA ILE A 18 1.23 -16.00 -8.74
C ILE A 18 0.84 -15.57 -10.15
N LEU A 19 -0.46 -15.40 -10.39
CA LEU A 19 -1.01 -14.89 -11.64
C LEU A 19 -1.25 -13.38 -11.53
N THR A 20 -0.92 -12.64 -12.58
CA THR A 20 -1.20 -11.21 -12.68
C THR A 20 -1.81 -10.90 -14.03
N PHE A 21 -2.91 -10.15 -14.02
CA PHE A 21 -3.61 -9.75 -15.23
C PHE A 21 -3.02 -8.46 -15.83
N ASN A 22 -3.43 -8.14 -17.05
CA ASN A 22 -3.12 -6.87 -17.68
C ASN A 22 -3.86 -5.71 -16.98
N THR A 23 -3.34 -4.49 -17.15
CA THR A 23 -3.94 -3.28 -16.58
C THR A 23 -5.41 -3.12 -17.01
N GLY A 24 -6.27 -2.68 -16.08
CA GLY A 24 -7.70 -2.45 -16.35
C GLY A 24 -8.56 -3.71 -16.43
N PHE A 25 -7.98 -4.91 -16.22
CA PHE A 25 -8.75 -6.14 -16.13
C PHE A 25 -9.50 -6.22 -14.79
N VAL A 26 -10.81 -6.45 -14.86
CA VAL A 26 -11.70 -6.66 -13.71
C VAL A 26 -12.00 -8.15 -13.61
N GLN A 27 -11.76 -8.75 -12.45
CA GLN A 27 -12.11 -10.15 -12.18
C GLN A 27 -13.51 -10.20 -11.57
N ASP A 28 -14.27 -11.23 -11.93
CA ASP A 28 -15.55 -11.59 -11.33
C ASP A 28 -15.43 -13.02 -10.78
N ASP A 29 -16.14 -13.31 -9.69
CA ASP A 29 -16.14 -14.64 -9.07
C ASP A 29 -16.98 -15.64 -9.87
N ASP A 30 -17.92 -15.15 -10.69
CA ASP A 30 -18.67 -15.96 -11.65
C ASP A 30 -17.90 -16.06 -12.97
N SER A 31 -17.30 -17.21 -13.22
CA SER A 31 -16.50 -17.47 -14.43
C SER A 31 -17.33 -17.56 -15.72
N GLU A 32 -18.66 -17.63 -15.62
CA GLU A 32 -19.57 -17.76 -16.76
C GLU A 32 -20.35 -16.47 -17.05
N ILE A 33 -20.16 -15.41 -16.24
CA ILE A 33 -20.88 -14.16 -16.41
C ILE A 33 -20.57 -13.50 -17.76
N ASP A 34 -21.61 -12.99 -18.41
CA ASP A 34 -21.43 -12.14 -19.58
C ASP A 34 -20.78 -10.81 -19.17
N VAL A 35 -19.76 -10.36 -19.90
CA VAL A 35 -19.01 -9.12 -19.62
C VAL A 35 -19.93 -7.90 -19.48
N SER A 36 -21.03 -7.84 -20.24
CA SER A 36 -22.01 -6.74 -20.17
C SER A 36 -22.84 -6.76 -18.89
N SER A 37 -22.88 -7.88 -18.19
CA SER A 37 -23.64 -8.10 -16.95
C SER A 37 -22.80 -7.91 -15.67
N VAL A 38 -21.47 -7.76 -15.80
CA VAL A 38 -20.57 -7.48 -14.67
C VAL A 38 -20.95 -6.14 -14.02
N LYS A 39 -21.03 -6.12 -12.69
CA LYS A 39 -21.39 -4.92 -11.91
C LYS A 39 -20.30 -4.60 -10.90
N GLY A 40 -20.11 -3.30 -10.64
CA GLY A 40 -19.13 -2.82 -9.66
C GLY A 40 -17.69 -2.89 -10.18
N THR A 41 -16.75 -2.89 -9.25
CA THR A 41 -15.31 -2.98 -9.52
C THR A 41 -14.62 -3.69 -8.37
N ILE A 42 -13.41 -4.19 -8.61
CA ILE A 42 -12.56 -4.80 -7.59
C ILE A 42 -11.22 -4.05 -7.47
N HIS A 43 -10.42 -4.41 -6.47
CA HIS A 43 -9.04 -3.98 -6.30
C HIS A 43 -8.15 -5.20 -6.03
N GLY A 44 -6.83 -5.03 -6.04
CA GLY A 44 -5.86 -6.06 -5.65
C GLY A 44 -4.78 -6.34 -6.69
N SER A 45 -4.84 -5.64 -7.83
CA SER A 45 -3.72 -5.58 -8.76
C SER A 45 -2.57 -4.74 -8.18
N GLY A 46 -1.37 -4.88 -8.76
CA GLY A 46 -0.21 -4.07 -8.40
C GLY A 46 0.00 -2.86 -9.31
N TYR A 47 -1.00 -2.47 -10.10
CA TYR A 47 -0.95 -1.30 -10.98
C TYR A 47 -1.38 -0.06 -10.21
N GLY A 48 -0.83 1.11 -10.55
CA GLY A 48 -0.90 2.32 -9.73
C GLY A 48 -2.29 2.76 -9.26
N TYR A 49 -3.38 2.38 -9.92
CA TYR A 49 -4.75 2.70 -9.48
C TYR A 49 -5.17 1.97 -8.19
N ASP A 50 -4.56 0.83 -7.85
CA ASP A 50 -4.89 0.06 -6.64
C ASP A 50 -4.04 0.41 -5.40
N PRO A 51 -2.69 0.56 -5.47
CA PRO A 51 -1.86 0.85 -4.31
C PRO A 51 -1.66 2.36 -4.06
N HIS A 52 -2.07 3.24 -4.96
CA HIS A 52 -1.96 4.69 -4.75
C HIS A 52 -3.10 5.17 -3.85
N VAL A 53 -2.77 5.42 -2.59
CA VAL A 53 -3.71 5.84 -1.55
C VAL A 53 -3.30 7.19 -0.95
N PRO A 54 -4.26 7.99 -0.46
CA PRO A 54 -3.92 9.22 0.26
C PRO A 54 -3.26 8.91 1.60
N LEU A 55 -2.30 9.75 2.00
CA LEU A 55 -1.68 9.74 3.32
C LEU A 55 -1.81 11.13 3.95
N LEU A 56 -2.59 11.21 5.02
CA LEU A 56 -2.85 12.46 5.74
C LEU A 56 -2.28 12.35 7.16
N TRP A 57 -1.48 13.34 7.55
CA TRP A 57 -1.03 13.53 8.93
C TRP A 57 -1.69 14.77 9.49
N PHE A 58 -2.23 14.66 10.71
CA PHE A 58 -2.95 15.75 11.36
C PHE A 58 -2.82 15.62 12.88
N GLY A 59 -2.79 16.76 13.57
CA GLY A 59 -2.77 16.83 15.03
C GLY A 59 -1.59 17.63 15.59
N ASN A 60 -1.35 17.47 16.89
CA ASN A 60 -0.30 18.20 17.59
C ASN A 60 1.09 17.93 16.99
N GLY A 61 1.85 18.99 16.73
CA GLY A 61 3.20 18.88 16.16
C GLY A 61 3.27 18.71 14.64
N ILE A 62 2.15 18.44 13.95
CA ILE A 62 2.12 18.34 12.48
C ILE A 62 1.92 19.72 11.88
N SER A 63 2.82 20.10 10.96
CA SER A 63 2.71 21.36 10.22
C SER A 63 1.86 21.18 8.96
N SER A 64 1.09 22.19 8.59
CA SER A 64 0.34 22.18 7.34
C SER A 64 1.30 22.19 6.14
N GLY A 65 0.96 21.42 5.11
CA GLY A 65 1.72 21.33 3.88
C GLY A 65 1.29 20.14 3.04
N GLU A 66 1.96 19.98 1.91
CA GLU A 66 1.79 18.85 1.01
C GLU A 66 3.14 18.37 0.50
N SER A 67 3.20 17.13 0.04
CA SER A 67 4.39 16.53 -0.54
C SER A 67 3.98 15.64 -1.71
N VAL A 68 4.74 15.74 -2.81
CA VAL A 68 4.64 14.85 -3.98
C VAL A 68 5.72 13.77 -3.96
N LYS A 69 6.48 13.69 -2.86
CA LYS A 69 7.54 12.68 -2.71
C LYS A 69 6.90 11.30 -2.66
N GLN A 70 7.53 10.35 -3.35
CA GLN A 70 7.11 8.96 -3.28
C GLN A 70 7.35 8.41 -1.87
N VAL A 71 6.29 7.89 -1.25
CA VAL A 71 6.28 7.28 0.07
C VAL A 71 5.48 5.97 0.02
N SER A 72 5.61 5.13 1.06
CA SER A 72 4.91 3.85 1.15
C SER A 72 4.15 3.74 2.48
N PRO A 73 3.00 3.03 2.55
CA PRO A 73 2.28 2.81 3.81
C PRO A 73 3.14 2.20 4.94
N ILE A 74 4.20 1.43 4.61
CA ILE A 74 5.13 0.89 5.60
C ILE A 74 5.94 1.97 6.35
N ASP A 75 6.00 3.20 5.82
CA ASP A 75 6.71 4.33 6.41
C ASP A 75 5.91 4.96 7.58
N ILE A 76 4.61 4.65 7.67
CA ILE A 76 3.71 5.21 8.70
C ILE A 76 4.16 4.78 10.11
N SER A 77 4.41 3.49 10.33
CA SER A 77 4.84 2.97 11.63
C SER A 77 6.17 3.58 12.05
N SER A 78 7.13 3.67 11.12
CA SER A 78 8.44 4.28 11.38
C SER A 78 8.32 5.73 11.81
N THR A 79 7.47 6.49 11.12
CA THR A 79 7.24 7.91 11.41
C THR A 79 6.58 8.09 12.78
N LEU A 80 5.48 7.37 13.02
CA LEU A 80 4.70 7.50 14.25
C LEU A 80 5.53 7.12 15.49
N THR A 81 6.26 6.00 15.42
CA THR A 81 7.13 5.55 16.51
C THR A 81 8.19 6.60 16.84
N MET A 82 8.82 7.21 15.83
CA MET A 82 9.82 8.25 16.06
C MET A 82 9.21 9.52 16.66
N MET A 83 8.01 9.93 16.21
CA MET A 83 7.30 11.07 16.80
C MET A 83 6.96 10.86 18.28
N LEU A 84 6.63 9.62 18.65
CA LEU A 84 6.26 9.24 20.02
C LEU A 84 7.46 8.86 20.89
N ASN A 85 8.69 8.92 20.36
CA ASN A 85 9.91 8.45 21.04
C ASN A 85 9.79 7.00 21.57
N LEU A 86 9.28 6.11 20.71
CA LEU A 86 9.10 4.69 21.01
C LEU A 86 10.15 3.82 20.27
N GLN A 87 10.24 2.55 20.64
CA GLN A 87 11.04 1.57 19.92
C GLN A 87 10.33 1.14 18.62
N LEU A 88 11.09 0.94 17.53
CA LEU A 88 10.54 0.44 16.26
C LEU A 88 9.92 -0.95 16.42
N PRO A 89 8.78 -1.24 15.75
CA PRO A 89 8.24 -2.58 15.67
C PRO A 89 9.27 -3.55 15.09
N SER A 90 9.31 -4.79 15.59
CA SER A 90 10.30 -5.80 15.21
C SER A 90 10.29 -6.18 13.72
N GLY A 91 9.14 -6.05 13.05
CA GLY A 91 8.98 -6.29 11.61
C GLY A 91 8.98 -5.04 10.74
N ASN A 92 9.39 -3.89 11.28
CA ASN A 92 9.35 -2.62 10.55
C ASN A 92 10.38 -2.59 9.41
N THR A 93 9.92 -2.28 8.20
CA THR A 93 10.76 -2.17 6.99
C THR A 93 10.69 -0.81 6.31
N GLY A 94 9.88 0.11 6.86
CA GLY A 94 9.76 1.48 6.36
C GLY A 94 10.82 2.42 6.92
N ASN A 95 10.77 3.68 6.46
CA ASN A 95 11.62 4.76 6.91
C ASN A 95 10.77 5.94 7.43
N PRO A 96 11.21 6.66 8.47
CA PRO A 96 10.49 7.84 8.93
C PRO A 96 10.41 8.93 7.86
N LEU A 97 9.23 9.54 7.71
CA LEU A 97 8.98 10.69 6.85
C LEU A 97 9.58 11.95 7.47
N ARG A 98 10.85 12.22 7.13
CA ARG A 98 11.66 13.30 7.72
C ARG A 98 11.02 14.68 7.60
N GLU A 99 10.27 14.92 6.53
CA GLU A 99 9.53 16.15 6.28
C GLU A 99 8.51 16.50 7.38
N LEU A 100 8.10 15.54 8.21
CA LEU A 100 7.15 15.76 9.31
C LEU A 100 7.83 16.15 10.63
N PHE A 101 9.16 16.10 10.70
CA PHE A 101 9.92 16.44 11.90
C PHE A 101 10.46 17.87 11.80
N LYS A 102 10.32 18.63 12.89
CA LYS A 102 11.00 19.92 13.06
C LYS A 102 12.37 19.65 13.66
N TYR A 103 13.41 20.17 13.04
CA TYR A 103 14.76 20.20 13.60
C TYR A 103 14.96 21.47 14.42
#